data_AF-A0A4U0N4S0-F1
#
_entry.id   AF-A0A4U0N4S0-F1
#
_cell.length_a   1.000
_cell.length_b   1.000
_cell.length_c   1.000
_cell.angle_alpha   90.00
_cell.angle_beta   90.00
_cell.angle_gamma   90.00
#
_symmetry.space_group_name_H-M   'P 1'
#
loop_
_entity.id
_entity.type
_entity.pdbx_description
1 polymer ?
#
loop_
_entity_poly.entity_id
_entity_poly.type
_entity_poly.pdbx_seq_one_letter_code
_entity_poly.pdbx_strand_id
1 'polypeptide(L)'
;MTTANPLSKLPDIDEVEPASDADQQCIDEVRAVLSRHGALQRFGLTLLHEHFDVADDEILVEEIDVENRTLTSRPQKVTDVGNSLATAWRLDEPTAIGRCITRCARKRADFRGRGGVHVRSHNREK
;
A
#
# COMPACT_ATOMS: atom_id res chain seq x y z
N MET A 1 -8.68 14.91 -21.41
CA MET A 1 -7.26 14.52 -21.51
C MET A 1 -7.11 13.23 -20.74
N THR A 2 -6.99 12.12 -21.45
CA THR A 2 -6.94 10.76 -20.88
C THR A 2 -5.55 10.57 -20.29
N THR A 3 -5.41 10.64 -18.98
CA THR A 3 -4.14 10.30 -18.33
C THR A 3 -4.05 8.78 -18.29
N ALA A 4 -3.40 8.19 -19.30
CA ALA A 4 -2.89 6.82 -19.25
C ALA A 4 -2.14 6.62 -17.92
N ASN A 5 -2.15 5.40 -17.35
CA ASN A 5 -1.42 5.10 -16.13
C ASN A 5 0.08 5.19 -16.46
N PRO A 6 0.81 6.18 -15.93
CA PRO A 6 2.20 6.41 -16.32
C PRO A 6 3.16 5.38 -15.70
N LEU A 7 2.67 4.53 -14.79
CA LEU A 7 3.47 3.59 -14.04
C LEU A 7 3.73 2.32 -14.85
N SER A 8 5.00 1.89 -14.91
CA SER A 8 5.37 0.64 -15.55
C SER A 8 4.70 -0.54 -14.86
N LYS A 9 4.17 -1.48 -15.63
CA LYS A 9 3.61 -2.72 -15.08
C LYS A 9 4.66 -3.44 -14.22
N LEU A 10 4.28 -3.87 -13.02
CA LEU A 10 5.13 -4.68 -12.15
C LEU A 10 5.03 -6.18 -12.52
N PRO A 11 6.09 -6.96 -12.27
CA PRO A 11 6.04 -8.42 -12.41
C PRO A 11 5.02 -9.07 -11.46
N ASP A 12 4.61 -10.30 -11.77
CA ASP A 12 3.81 -11.10 -10.85
C ASP A 12 4.63 -11.48 -9.60
N ILE A 13 3.97 -11.72 -8.48
CA ILE A 13 4.65 -12.12 -7.23
C ILE A 13 5.52 -13.36 -7.41
N ASP A 14 5.10 -14.30 -8.25
CA ASP A 14 5.84 -15.54 -8.53
C ASP A 14 7.10 -15.29 -9.38
N GLU A 15 7.25 -14.10 -9.95
CA GLU A 15 8.36 -13.67 -10.80
C GLU A 15 9.33 -12.70 -10.11
N VAL A 16 9.00 -12.22 -8.90
CA VAL A 16 9.81 -11.25 -8.17
C VAL A 16 10.85 -11.96 -7.31
N GLU A 17 12.09 -11.46 -7.33
CA GLU A 17 13.13 -11.92 -6.39
C GLU A 17 12.74 -11.53 -4.95
N PRO A 18 12.69 -12.50 -4.01
CA PRO A 18 12.42 -12.19 -2.61
C PRO A 18 13.51 -11.28 -2.03
N ALA A 19 13.12 -10.41 -1.09
CA ALA A 19 14.08 -9.61 -0.34
C ALA A 19 15.15 -10.51 0.32
N SER A 20 16.40 -10.12 0.18
CA SER A 20 17.56 -10.91 0.64
C SER A 20 18.60 -10.05 1.35
N ASP A 21 19.66 -10.69 1.85
CA ASP A 21 20.80 -9.99 2.47
C ASP A 21 21.49 -9.01 1.52
N ALA A 22 21.34 -9.18 0.20
CA ALA A 22 21.86 -8.26 -0.79
C ALA A 22 21.17 -6.88 -0.73
N ASP A 23 19.92 -6.82 -0.24
CA ASP A 23 19.12 -5.60 -0.13
C ASP A 23 19.36 -4.84 1.19
N GLN A 24 20.11 -5.43 2.12
CA GLN A 24 20.27 -4.93 3.49
C GLN A 24 20.76 -3.48 3.52
N GLN A 25 21.76 -3.15 2.69
CA GLN A 25 22.28 -1.78 2.62
C GLN A 25 21.20 -0.78 2.18
N CYS A 26 20.42 -1.12 1.15
CA CYS A 26 19.34 -0.27 0.63
C CYS A 26 18.26 -0.05 1.70
N ILE A 27 17.85 -1.12 2.39
CA ILE A 27 16.83 -1.07 3.45
C ILE A 27 17.32 -0.21 4.64
N ASP A 28 18.59 -0.33 5.03
CA ASP A 28 19.18 0.46 6.11
C ASP A 28 19.23 1.96 5.76
N GLU A 29 19.53 2.29 4.51
CA GLU A 29 19.53 3.67 4.03
C GLU A 29 18.11 4.28 4.08
N VAL A 30 17.09 3.54 3.65
CA VAL A 30 15.69 3.98 3.78
C VAL A 30 15.31 4.17 5.25
N ARG A 31 15.65 3.20 6.11
CA ARG A 31 15.41 3.32 7.56
C ARG A 31 16.08 4.56 8.13
N ALA A 32 17.32 4.85 7.73
CA ALA A 32 18.04 6.04 8.18
C ALA A 32 17.33 7.34 7.74
N VAL A 33 16.82 7.41 6.51
CA VAL A 33 16.00 8.54 6.02
C VAL A 33 14.74 8.69 6.89
N LEU A 34 13.96 7.62 7.07
CA LEU A 34 12.74 7.67 7.87
C LEU A 34 13.03 8.08 9.32
N SER A 35 14.14 7.64 9.89
CA SER A 35 14.59 8.04 11.23
C SER A 35 14.87 9.54 11.31
N ARG A 36 15.58 10.12 10.33
CA ARG A 36 15.88 11.58 10.31
C ARG A 36 14.63 12.44 10.26
N HIS A 37 13.53 11.92 9.71
CA HIS A 37 12.25 12.62 9.61
C HIS A 37 11.23 12.21 10.70
N GLY A 38 11.62 11.40 11.69
CA GLY A 38 10.70 10.93 12.74
C GLY A 38 9.56 10.06 12.20
N ALA A 39 9.76 9.41 11.05
CA ALA A 39 8.73 8.74 10.28
C ALA A 39 8.73 7.20 10.40
N LEU A 40 9.59 6.63 11.27
CA LEU A 40 9.70 5.18 11.50
C LEU A 40 8.41 4.51 11.97
N GLN A 41 7.46 5.27 12.53
CA GLN A 41 6.15 4.77 12.98
C GLN A 41 5.00 5.16 12.03
N ARG A 42 5.34 5.68 10.84
CA ARG A 42 4.37 6.23 9.89
C ARG A 42 4.47 5.58 8.51
N PHE A 43 5.69 5.29 8.05
CA PHE A 43 5.94 4.71 6.74
C PHE A 43 6.79 3.45 6.84
N GLY A 44 6.72 2.64 5.80
CA GLY A 44 7.49 1.40 5.65
C GLY A 44 7.78 1.13 4.17
N LEU A 45 8.22 -0.08 3.88
CA LEU A 45 8.54 -0.58 2.54
C LEU A 45 7.67 -1.80 2.23
N THR A 46 7.41 -2.02 0.95
CA THR A 46 6.78 -3.24 0.43
C THR A 46 7.56 -3.71 -0.80
N LEU A 47 7.62 -5.03 -1.00
CA LEU A 47 8.11 -5.60 -2.25
C LEU A 47 7.13 -5.26 -3.37
N LEU A 48 7.63 -4.74 -4.48
CA LEU A 48 6.82 -4.32 -5.62
C LEU A 48 6.44 -5.54 -6.47
N HIS A 49 5.13 -5.78 -6.64
CA HIS A 49 4.55 -6.83 -7.48
C HIS A 49 3.10 -6.46 -7.83
N GLU A 50 2.53 -7.08 -8.85
CA GLU A 50 1.12 -7.00 -9.20
C GLU A 50 0.53 -8.41 -9.32
N HIS A 51 -0.67 -8.65 -8.80
CA HIS A 51 -1.33 -9.97 -8.93
C HIS A 51 -2.29 -10.06 -10.13
N PHE A 52 -2.63 -8.92 -10.71
CA PHE A 52 -3.57 -8.78 -11.82
C PHE A 52 -3.44 -7.41 -12.46
N ASP A 53 -3.93 -7.30 -13.69
CA ASP A 53 -3.90 -6.05 -14.45
C ASP A 53 -4.81 -4.99 -13.82
N VAL A 54 -4.30 -3.77 -13.69
CA VAL A 54 -5.05 -2.57 -13.33
C VAL A 54 -5.06 -1.64 -14.54
N ALA A 55 -6.24 -1.26 -15.02
CA ALA A 55 -6.34 -0.42 -16.21
C ALA A 55 -5.84 1.00 -15.97
N ASP A 56 -5.59 1.72 -17.07
CA ASP A 56 -5.04 3.08 -17.06
C ASP A 56 -5.85 4.10 -16.24
N ASP A 57 -7.17 3.89 -16.21
CA ASP A 57 -8.16 4.72 -15.53
C ASP A 57 -8.64 4.08 -14.21
N GLU A 58 -7.94 3.07 -13.72
CA GLU A 58 -8.22 2.36 -12.48
C GLU A 58 -7.15 2.59 -11.41
N ILE A 59 -7.54 2.35 -10.16
CA ILE A 59 -6.66 2.31 -9.00
C ILE A 59 -7.10 1.18 -8.08
N LEU A 60 -6.15 0.61 -7.33
CA LEU A 60 -6.49 -0.41 -6.35
C LEU A 60 -7.14 0.25 -5.13
N VAL A 61 -8.33 -0.23 -4.76
CA VAL A 61 -9.04 0.24 -3.57
C VAL A 61 -9.19 -0.90 -2.58
N GLU A 62 -8.72 -0.63 -1.35
CA GLU A 62 -8.87 -1.48 -0.18
C GLU A 62 -10.10 -1.07 0.62
N GLU A 63 -10.96 -2.04 0.89
CA GLU A 63 -12.10 -1.92 1.79
C GLU A 63 -11.94 -2.88 2.96
N ILE A 64 -12.09 -2.36 4.18
CA ILE A 64 -11.96 -3.14 5.41
C ILE A 64 -13.36 -3.40 5.97
N ASP A 65 -13.71 -4.67 6.07
CA ASP A 65 -14.80 -5.16 6.89
C ASP A 65 -14.25 -5.61 8.25
N VAL A 66 -14.41 -4.75 9.26
CA VAL A 66 -13.88 -5.00 10.60
C VAL A 66 -14.63 -6.13 11.30
N GLU A 67 -15.94 -6.27 11.07
CA GLU A 67 -16.76 -7.30 11.69
C GLU A 67 -16.35 -8.69 11.21
N ASN A 68 -16.20 -8.83 9.89
CA ASN A 68 -15.81 -10.08 9.26
C ASN A 68 -14.28 -10.24 9.13
N ARG A 69 -13.50 -9.29 9.68
CA ARG A 69 -12.02 -9.25 9.62
C ARG A 69 -11.48 -9.48 8.21
N THR A 70 -12.14 -8.90 7.22
CA THR A 70 -11.83 -9.09 5.80
C THR A 70 -11.30 -7.79 5.22
N LEU A 71 -10.16 -7.86 4.54
CA LEU A 71 -9.69 -6.80 3.67
C LEU A 71 -9.92 -7.24 2.24
N THR A 72 -10.64 -6.43 1.47
CA THR A 72 -10.85 -6.67 0.05
C THR A 72 -10.14 -5.62 -0.76
N SER A 73 -9.33 -6.04 -1.73
CA SER A 73 -8.62 -5.16 -2.65
C SER A 73 -9.12 -5.39 -4.07
N ARG A 74 -9.55 -4.34 -4.77
CA ARG A 74 -10.12 -4.44 -6.13
C ARG A 74 -9.77 -3.21 -6.97
N PRO A 75 -9.54 -3.36 -8.29
CA PRO A 75 -9.50 -2.22 -9.20
C PRO A 75 -10.82 -1.47 -9.17
N GLN A 76 -10.77 -0.14 -9.12
CA GLN A 76 -11.91 0.74 -9.31
C GLN A 76 -11.52 1.91 -10.20
N LYS A 77 -12.46 2.39 -11.02
CA LYS A 77 -12.26 3.60 -11.83
C LYS A 77 -11.91 4.76 -10.92
N VAL A 78 -10.90 5.54 -11.29
CA VAL A 78 -10.45 6.72 -10.53
C VAL A 78 -11.61 7.71 -10.31
N THR A 79 -12.55 7.80 -11.27
CA THR A 79 -13.75 8.65 -11.18
C THR A 79 -14.75 8.20 -10.11
N ASP A 80 -14.74 6.92 -9.76
CA ASP A 80 -15.73 6.30 -8.89
C ASP A 80 -15.21 6.18 -7.45
N VAL A 81 -13.91 6.39 -7.25
CA VAL A 81 -13.29 6.40 -5.93
C VAL A 81 -13.76 7.62 -5.14
N GLY A 82 -14.62 7.37 -4.16
CA GLY A 82 -15.09 8.38 -3.21
C GLY A 82 -14.04 8.80 -2.19
N ASN A 83 -14.50 9.21 -1.01
CA ASN A 83 -13.61 9.63 0.09
C ASN A 83 -12.70 8.47 0.54
N SER A 84 -11.41 8.61 0.24
CA SER A 84 -10.41 7.56 0.41
C SER A 84 -9.09 8.15 0.86
N LEU A 85 -8.27 7.34 1.52
CA LEU A 85 -6.91 7.70 1.93
C LEU A 85 -5.91 6.95 1.07
N ALA A 86 -4.94 7.67 0.51
CA ALA A 86 -3.79 7.05 -0.12
C ALA A 86 -2.96 6.28 0.92
N THR A 87 -2.63 5.03 0.63
CA THR A 87 -1.90 4.13 1.55
C THR A 87 -0.62 3.56 0.95
N ALA A 88 -0.51 3.50 -0.39
CA ALA A 88 0.70 3.09 -1.08
C ALA A 88 1.04 4.05 -2.25
N TRP A 89 2.34 4.33 -2.39
CA TRP A 89 2.89 5.21 -3.42
C TRP A 89 4.09 4.52 -4.07
N ARG A 90 4.22 4.75 -5.37
CA ARG A 90 5.41 4.39 -6.12
C ARG A 90 6.40 5.55 -6.13
N LEU A 91 7.68 5.23 -5.93
CA LEU A 91 8.77 6.21 -5.79
C LEU A 91 9.67 6.26 -7.04
N ASP A 92 9.38 5.45 -8.04
CA ASP A 92 10.05 5.48 -9.35
C ASP A 92 9.45 6.52 -10.31
N GLU A 93 8.67 7.46 -9.76
CA GLU A 93 8.17 8.66 -10.44
C GLU A 93 9.02 9.90 -10.06
N PRO A 94 9.14 10.92 -10.94
CA PRO A 94 9.97 12.10 -10.70
C PRO A 94 9.55 12.98 -9.50
N THR A 95 8.34 12.80 -8.97
CA THR A 95 7.82 13.60 -7.86
C THR A 95 7.87 12.84 -6.53
N ALA A 96 8.32 13.51 -5.47
CA ALA A 96 8.55 12.92 -4.13
C ALA A 96 7.33 12.23 -3.48
N ILE A 97 6.12 12.57 -3.92
CA ILE A 97 4.90 11.79 -3.68
C ILE A 97 4.42 11.40 -5.06
N GLY A 98 4.86 10.23 -5.56
CA GLY A 98 4.41 9.72 -6.84
C GLY A 98 2.89 9.48 -6.86
N ARG A 99 2.39 8.91 -7.96
CA ARG A 99 0.98 8.52 -8.03
C ARG A 99 0.70 7.45 -6.96
N CYS A 100 -0.36 7.66 -6.20
CA CYS A 100 -0.87 6.67 -5.28
C CYS A 100 -1.45 5.50 -6.10
N ILE A 101 -1.05 4.27 -5.76
CA ILE A 101 -1.50 3.05 -6.44
C ILE A 101 -2.57 2.29 -5.66
N THR A 102 -2.63 2.52 -4.34
CA THR A 102 -3.60 1.88 -3.46
C THR A 102 -4.22 2.89 -2.51
N ARG A 103 -5.55 2.86 -2.42
CA ARG A 103 -6.33 3.71 -1.52
C ARG A 103 -7.19 2.89 -0.59
N CYS A 104 -7.26 3.29 0.67
CA CYS A 104 -8.19 2.73 1.64
C CYS A 104 -9.48 3.55 1.66
N ALA A 105 -10.61 2.94 1.30
CA ALA A 105 -11.92 3.57 1.40
C ALA A 105 -12.41 3.53 2.86
N ARG A 106 -12.79 4.70 3.40
CA ARG A 106 -13.44 4.75 4.73
C ARG A 106 -14.94 4.56 4.55
N LYS A 107 -15.52 3.52 5.16
CA LYS A 107 -16.99 3.44 5.32
C LYS A 107 -17.48 4.64 6.16
N ARG A 108 -18.67 5.15 5.83
CA ARG A 108 -19.32 6.25 6.56
C ARG A 108 -19.60 5.88 8.03
N ALA A 109 -19.88 6.90 8.84
CA ALA A 109 -19.73 6.93 10.30
C ALA A 109 -20.72 6.09 11.15
N ASP A 110 -21.41 5.09 10.61
CA ASP A 110 -22.52 4.39 11.29
C ASP A 110 -22.14 3.07 11.98
N PHE A 111 -20.90 2.58 11.86
CA PHE A 111 -20.52 1.30 12.47
C PHE A 111 -20.07 1.45 13.94
N ARG A 112 -21.03 1.36 14.87
CA ARG A 112 -20.78 1.27 16.33
C ARG A 112 -20.31 -0.13 16.74
N GLY A 113 -19.14 -0.57 16.28
CA GLY A 113 -18.51 -1.82 16.73
C GLY A 113 -17.48 -1.58 17.82
N ARG A 114 -17.82 -1.82 19.09
CA ARG A 114 -16.87 -1.79 20.21
C ARG A 114 -15.99 -3.05 20.21
N GLY A 115 -14.67 -2.84 20.27
CA GLY A 115 -13.69 -3.67 20.99
C GLY A 115 -13.69 -5.17 20.75
N GLY A 116 -12.81 -5.64 19.86
CA GLY A 116 -12.29 -7.01 19.84
C GLY A 116 -10.77 -6.98 19.85
N VAL A 117 -10.15 -7.71 20.78
CA VAL A 117 -8.70 -7.71 21.04
C VAL A 117 -7.91 -8.02 19.78
N HIS A 118 -7.00 -7.11 19.43
CA HIS A 118 -6.05 -7.26 18.34
C HIS A 118 -4.95 -8.24 18.78
N VAL A 119 -4.96 -9.49 18.31
CA VAL A 119 -3.75 -10.32 18.36
C VAL A 119 -2.87 -9.89 17.19
N ARG A 120 -1.95 -8.96 17.45
CA ARG A 120 -0.77 -8.74 16.62
C ARG A 120 0.32 -9.60 17.23
N SER A 121 0.62 -10.77 16.66
CA SER A 121 1.78 -11.56 17.07
C SER A 121 3.04 -10.81 16.61
N HIS A 122 3.52 -9.89 17.45
CA HIS A 122 4.91 -9.48 17.39
C HIS A 122 5.72 -10.63 17.97
N ASN A 123 6.27 -11.50 17.12
CA ASN A 123 7.42 -12.29 17.53
C ASN A 123 8.57 -11.30 17.76
N ARG A 124 8.72 -10.84 19.01
CA ARG A 124 10.04 -10.44 19.50
C ARG A 124 10.77 -11.75 19.78
N GLU A 125 11.46 -12.27 18.78
CA GLU A 125 12.56 -13.18 19.07
C GLU A 125 13.59 -12.37 19.87
N LYS A 126 14.03 -12.97 20.99
CA LYS A 126 15.09 -12.44 21.85
C LYS A 126 16.44 -12.79 21.26
#